data_AF-A0AAD7IYN7-F1
#
_entry.id   AF-A0AAD7IYN7-F1
#
_cell.length_a   1.000
_cell.length_b   1.000
_cell.length_c   1.000
_cell.angle_alpha   90.00
_cell.angle_beta   90.00
_cell.angle_gamma   90.00
#
_symmetry.space_group_name_H-M   'P 1'
#
loop_
_entity.id
_entity.type
_entity.pdbx_description
1 polymer ?
#
loop_
_entity_poly.entity_id
_entity_poly.type
_entity_poly.pdbx_seq_one_letter_code
_entity_poly.pdbx_strand_id
1 'polypeptide(L)'
;MGLDIGGFHITPNIVSKHLQVVGIGQQQINTLLNPIDHQDASLAYNLLRVLWTLPDAPATASPNFIRARVALQIFGRLAQHLVTQENLEAGAIGSENLT
;
A
#
# COMPACT_ATOMS: atom_id res chain seq x y z
N MET A 1 -6.14 -4.86 -17.10
CA MET A 1 -6.42 -3.61 -16.36
C MET A 1 -5.24 -3.27 -15.47
N GLY A 2 -5.04 -1.98 -15.22
CA GLY A 2 -3.95 -1.44 -14.42
C GLY A 2 -4.30 -0.04 -13.92
N LEU A 3 -3.35 0.61 -13.26
CA LEU A 3 -3.51 1.95 -12.69
C LEU A 3 -2.30 2.81 -13.05
N ASP A 4 -2.55 4.01 -13.58
CA ASP A 4 -1.50 4.97 -13.92
C ASP A 4 -1.22 5.92 -12.75
N ILE A 5 0.04 5.94 -12.29
CA ILE A 5 0.49 6.80 -11.20
C ILE A 5 1.77 7.49 -11.62
N GLY A 6 1.76 8.84 -11.64
CA GLY A 6 2.95 9.63 -11.98
C GLY A 6 3.56 9.28 -13.34
N GLY A 7 2.73 8.92 -14.33
CA GLY A 7 3.20 8.49 -15.66
C GLY A 7 3.80 7.08 -15.70
N PHE A 8 3.51 6.24 -14.71
CA PHE A 8 3.89 4.83 -14.68
C PHE A 8 2.65 3.93 -14.58
N HIS A 9 2.50 3.00 -15.54
CA HIS A 9 1.37 2.08 -15.59
C HIS A 9 1.63 0.85 -14.73
N ILE A 10 0.92 0.73 -13.61
CA ILE A 10 1.00 -0.38 -12.67
C ILE A 10 0.05 -1.49 -13.10
N THR A 11 0.58 -2.72 -13.19
CA THR A 11 -0.19 -3.92 -13.49
C THR A 11 -0.11 -4.92 -12.33
N PRO A 12 -1.03 -5.89 -12.23
CA PRO A 12 -0.96 -6.95 -11.22
C PRO A 12 0.36 -7.72 -11.23
N ASN A 13 0.96 -7.93 -12.42
CA ASN A 13 2.26 -8.59 -12.55
C ASN A 13 3.41 -7.76 -11.92
N ILE A 14 3.35 -6.43 -12.07
CA ILE A 14 4.30 -5.54 -11.40
C ILE A 14 4.12 -5.64 -9.89
N VAL A 15 2.88 -5.58 -9.39
CA VAL A 15 2.61 -5.73 -7.95
C VAL A 15 3.16 -7.06 -7.44
N SER A 16 2.83 -8.18 -8.10
CA SER A 16 3.32 -9.53 -7.75
C SER A 16 4.85 -9.58 -7.60
N LYS A 17 5.61 -9.08 -8.58
CA LYS A 17 7.08 -9.05 -8.51
C LYS A 17 7.61 -8.26 -7.31
N HIS A 18 6.97 -7.14 -7.01
CA HIS A 18 7.34 -6.30 -5.88
C HIS A 18 7.02 -6.96 -4.52
N LEU A 19 5.95 -7.75 -4.45
CA LEU A 19 5.56 -8.55 -3.27
C LEU A 19 6.51 -9.74 -3.06
N GLN A 20 6.90 -10.45 -4.13
CA GLN A 20 7.87 -11.54 -4.06
C GLN A 20 9.22 -11.09 -3.50
N VAL A 21 9.71 -9.91 -3.93
CA VAL A 21 10.99 -9.34 -3.47
C VAL A 21 10.98 -9.04 -1.97
N VAL A 22 9.82 -8.74 -1.39
CA VAL A 22 9.68 -8.51 0.07
C VAL A 22 9.35 -9.80 0.84
N GLY A 23 9.46 -10.96 0.19
CA GLY A 23 9.34 -12.27 0.83
C GLY A 23 7.92 -12.84 0.90
N ILE A 24 6.94 -12.25 0.21
CA ILE A 24 5.57 -12.76 0.21
C ILE A 24 5.48 -13.97 -0.72
N GLY A 25 4.98 -15.08 -0.18
CA GLY A 25 4.86 -16.35 -0.91
C GLY A 25 3.85 -16.27 -2.05
N GLN A 26 4.08 -17.03 -3.12
CA GLN A 26 3.25 -17.00 -4.34
C GLN A 26 1.77 -17.29 -4.07
N GLN A 27 1.46 -18.20 -3.15
CA GLN A 27 0.08 -18.49 -2.77
C GLN A 27 -0.61 -17.27 -2.15
N GLN A 28 0.06 -16.56 -1.24
CA GLN A 28 -0.47 -15.35 -0.61
C GLN A 28 -0.63 -14.22 -1.64
N ILE A 29 0.28 -14.10 -2.60
CA ILE A 29 0.14 -13.14 -3.71
C ILE A 29 -1.09 -13.46 -4.55
N ASN A 30 -1.30 -14.73 -4.90
CA ASN A 30 -2.47 -15.14 -5.67
C ASN A 30 -3.77 -14.82 -4.93
N THR A 31 -3.79 -15.04 -3.61
CA THR A 31 -4.92 -14.63 -2.77
C THR A 31 -5.09 -13.11 -2.79
N LEU A 32 -4.06 -12.32 -2.47
CA LEU A 32 -4.11 -10.85 -2.43
C LEU A 32 -4.50 -10.19 -3.76
N LEU A 33 -4.14 -10.81 -4.88
CA LEU A 33 -4.41 -10.29 -6.23
C LEU A 33 -5.59 -10.97 -6.90
N ASN A 34 -6.37 -11.80 -6.20
CA ASN A 34 -7.53 -12.46 -6.76
C ASN A 34 -8.63 -11.43 -7.06
N PRO A 35 -8.94 -11.15 -8.33
CA PRO A 35 -9.92 -10.12 -8.67
C PRO A 35 -11.35 -10.56 -8.39
N ILE A 36 -11.61 -11.85 -8.18
CA ILE A 36 -12.96 -12.41 -7.98
C ILE A 36 -13.43 -12.25 -6.54
N ASP A 37 -12.49 -12.06 -5.60
CA ASP A 37 -12.79 -11.92 -4.17
C ASP A 37 -13.20 -10.48 -3.82
N HIS A 38 -14.29 -10.03 -4.45
CA HIS A 38 -14.82 -8.66 -4.34
C HIS A 38 -15.41 -8.33 -2.95
N GLN A 39 -15.51 -9.31 -2.04
CA GLN A 39 -16.19 -9.14 -0.75
C GLN A 39 -15.26 -9.19 0.47
N ASP A 40 -13.97 -9.51 0.29
CA ASP A 40 -13.02 -9.50 1.41
C ASP A 40 -12.32 -8.13 1.54
N ALA A 41 -12.98 -7.21 2.26
CA ALA A 41 -12.40 -5.92 2.63
C ALA A 41 -11.10 -6.06 3.45
N SER A 42 -10.92 -7.17 4.18
CA SER A 42 -9.70 -7.44 4.95
C SER A 42 -8.55 -7.78 4.02
N LEU A 43 -8.81 -8.53 2.94
CA LEU A 43 -7.81 -8.86 1.93
C LEU A 43 -7.34 -7.62 1.18
N ALA A 44 -8.27 -6.75 0.78
CA ALA A 44 -7.95 -5.46 0.17
C ALA A 44 -7.11 -4.59 1.13
N TYR A 45 -7.52 -4.48 2.39
CA TYR A 45 -6.77 -3.74 3.41
C TYR A 45 -5.37 -4.33 3.63
N ASN A 46 -5.23 -5.66 3.67
CA ASN A 46 -3.93 -6.31 3.80
C ASN A 46 -3.02 -6.03 2.60
N LEU A 47 -3.56 -6.01 1.38
CA LEU A 47 -2.81 -5.60 0.19
C LEU A 47 -2.34 -4.14 0.32
N LEU A 48 -3.24 -3.21 0.67
CA LEU A 48 -2.89 -1.80 0.86
C LEU A 48 -1.83 -1.62 1.95
N ARG A 49 -1.95 -2.36 3.05
CA ARG A 49 -0.99 -2.35 4.14
C ARG A 49 0.38 -2.81 3.69
N VAL A 50 0.46 -3.83 2.85
CA VAL A 50 1.74 -4.24 2.27
C VAL A 50 2.29 -3.15 1.36
N LEU A 51 1.46 -2.56 0.49
CA LEU A 51 1.91 -1.52 -0.44
C LEU A 51 2.45 -0.27 0.26
N TRP A 52 1.80 0.18 1.34
CA TRP A 52 2.27 1.36 2.09
C TRP A 52 3.50 1.09 2.96
N THR A 53 3.79 -0.18 3.29
CA THR A 53 4.96 -0.59 4.09
C THR A 53 6.12 -1.07 3.23
N LEU A 54 6.01 -0.95 1.89
CA LEU A 54 7.06 -1.38 0.99
C LEU A 54 8.37 -0.63 1.29
N PRO A 55 9.47 -1.36 1.56
CA PRO A 55 10.78 -0.76 1.69
C PRO A 55 11.23 -0.17 0.36
N ASP A 56 12.24 0.67 0.42
CA ASP A 56 12.88 1.20 -0.78
C ASP A 56 13.36 0.07 -1.70
N ALA A 57 13.41 0.37 -3.00
CA ALA A 57 13.89 -0.61 -3.97
C ALA A 57 15.35 -0.98 -3.66
N PRO A 58 15.76 -2.24 -3.89
CA PRO A 58 17.16 -2.63 -3.78
C PRO A 58 18.04 -1.71 -4.65
N ALA A 59 19.23 -1.36 -4.16
CA ALA A 59 20.16 -0.49 -4.90
C ALA A 59 20.59 -1.07 -6.27
N THR A 60 20.48 -2.39 -6.43
CA THR A 60 20.79 -3.13 -7.66
C THR A 60 19.61 -3.23 -8.63
N ALA A 61 18.44 -2.68 -8.28
CA ALA A 61 17.24 -2.78 -9.08
C ALA A 61 17.33 -1.95 -10.38
N SER A 62 16.62 -2.39 -11.41
CA SER A 62 16.55 -1.63 -12.66
C SER A 62 15.82 -0.30 -12.48
N PRO A 63 16.09 0.72 -13.30
CA PRO A 63 15.38 2.01 -13.23
C PRO A 63 13.85 1.87 -13.32
N ASN A 64 13.36 0.94 -14.14
CA ASN A 64 11.92 0.67 -14.23
C ASN A 64 11.35 0.05 -12.95
N PHE A 65 12.09 -0.84 -12.28
CA PHE A 65 11.67 -1.40 -11.00
C PHE A 65 11.65 -0.32 -9.91
N ILE A 66 12.62 0.58 -9.89
CA ILE A 66 12.66 1.72 -8.95
C ILE A 66 11.44 2.62 -9.18
N ARG A 67 11.14 2.98 -10.44
CA ARG A 67 9.95 3.78 -10.77
C ARG A 67 8.64 3.10 -10.35
N ALA A 68 8.53 1.79 -10.59
CA ALA A 68 7.40 1.00 -10.12
C ALA A 68 7.28 1.01 -8.59
N ARG A 69 8.40 0.87 -7.86
CA ARG A 69 8.42 0.92 -6.39
C ARG A 69 7.91 2.25 -5.88
N VAL A 70 8.39 3.36 -6.43
CA VAL A 70 7.96 4.71 -6.06
C VAL A 70 6.46 4.89 -6.31
N ALA A 71 5.96 4.46 -7.48
CA ALA A 71 4.55 4.54 -7.81
C ALA A 71 3.67 3.73 -6.82
N LEU A 72 4.10 2.51 -6.45
CA LEU A 72 3.41 1.68 -5.45
C LEU A 72 3.44 2.30 -4.05
N GLN A 73 4.57 2.88 -3.64
CA GLN A 73 4.69 3.58 -2.35
C GLN A 73 3.79 4.81 -2.29
N ILE A 74 3.71 5.60 -3.38
CA ILE A 74 2.78 6.75 -3.48
C ILE A 74 1.34 6.28 -3.31
N PHE A 75 0.94 5.23 -4.03
CA PHE A 75 -0.40 4.67 -3.91
C PHE A 75 -0.68 4.17 -2.49
N GLY A 76 0.25 3.43 -1.91
CA GLY A 76 0.13 2.91 -0.55
C GLY A 76 -0.06 4.03 0.47
N ARG A 77 0.75 5.08 0.41
CA ARG A 77 0.60 6.25 1.30
C ARG A 77 -0.73 6.96 1.12
N LEU A 78 -1.18 7.15 -0.12
CA LEU A 78 -2.50 7.72 -0.38
C LEU A 78 -3.61 6.86 0.25
N ALA A 79 -3.57 5.55 0.01
CA ALA A 79 -4.52 4.61 0.59
C ALA A 79 -4.47 4.60 2.13
N GLN A 80 -3.29 4.79 2.73
CA GLN A 80 -3.14 4.96 4.16
C GLN A 80 -3.97 6.12 4.68
N HIS A 81 -3.74 7.32 4.17
CA HIS A 81 -4.46 8.51 4.60
C HIS A 81 -5.98 8.42 4.36
N LEU A 82 -6.42 7.65 3.37
CA LEU A 82 -7.86 7.48 3.08
C LEU A 82 -8.54 6.45 4.01
N VAL A 83 -7.83 5.40 4.42
CA VAL A 83 -8.42 4.27 5.14
C VAL A 83 -8.14 4.32 6.65
N THR A 84 -7.03 4.92 7.06
CA THR A 84 -6.78 5.20 8.48
C THR A 84 -7.27 6.61 8.78
N GLN A 85 -8.38 6.75 9.53
CA GLN A 85 -8.67 8.03 10.19
C GLN A 85 -7.47 8.35 11.08
N GLU A 86 -6.64 9.30 10.64
CA GLU A 86 -5.68 9.93 11.53
C GLU A 86 -6.51 10.71 12.54
N ASN A 87 -6.69 10.16 13.75
CA ASN A 87 -7.39 10.84 14.83
C ASN A 87 -6.68 12.15 15.11
N LEU A 88 -7.21 13.26 14.56
CA LEU A 88 -6.88 14.63 14.96
C LEU A 88 -7.50 14.99 16.33
N GLU A 89 -7.65 14.01 17.22
CA GLU A 89 -8.12 14.22 18.59
C GLU A 89 -7.04 13.82 19.58
N ALA A 90 -6.01 14.66 19.67
CA ALA A 90 -5.15 14.71 20.83
C ALA A 90 -4.79 16.18 21.12
N GLY A 91 -5.67 16.88 21.84
CA GLY A 91 -5.31 18.16 22.44
C GLY A 91 -6.40 19.22 22.58
N ALA A 92 -7.64 18.89 22.94
CA ALA A 92 -8.58 19.90 23.45
C ALA A 92 -9.73 19.26 24.26
N ILE A 93 -9.42 18.62 25.38
CA ILE A 93 -10.42 18.34 26.41
C ILE A 93 -9.82 18.57 27.79
N GLY A 94 -10.35 19.59 28.48
CA GLY A 94 -10.43 19.59 29.95
C GLY A 94 -9.50 20.53 30.71
N SER A 95 -9.53 21.83 30.45
CA SER A 95 -9.11 22.84 31.43
C SER A 95 -10.29 23.70 31.87
N GLU A 96 -11.33 23.09 32.42
CA GLU A 96 -12.37 23.76 33.21
C GLU A 96 -12.80 22.84 34.35
N ASN A 97 -11.97 22.78 35.38
CA ASN A 97 -12.39 22.60 36.76
C ASN A 97 -11.16 22.77 37.65
N LEU A 98 -10.93 23.99 38.12
CA LEU A 98 -10.33 24.28 39.42
C LEU A 98 -10.68 25.73 39.78
N THR A 99 -11.38 25.85 40.92
CA THR A 99 -11.79 27.06 41.68
C THR A 99 -12.87 27.96 41.10
#